data_AF-A0A3S1HC86-F1
#
_entry.id   AF-A0A3S1HC86-F1
#
_cell.length_a   1.000
_cell.length_b   1.000
_cell.length_c   1.000
_cell.angle_alpha   90.00
_cell.angle_beta   90.00
_cell.angle_gamma   90.00
#
_symmetry.space_group_name_H-M   'P 1'
#
loop_
_entity.id
_entity.type
_entity.pdbx_description
1 polymer ?
#
loop_
_entity_poly.entity_id
_entity_poly.type
_entity_poly.pdbx_seq_one_letter_code
_entity_poly.pdbx_strand_id
1 'polypeptide(L)'
;MASNPCRVSLARILVLLLLCELCLGWVTEYKYKRYTYRKKRDDKRYKTARQRCEVGDSQCQGLWGVDHTKCIRRCMSEVCYNEIYKDDELEEGEIDVRLNSFKGCLSQVKMEDF
;
A
#
# COMPACT_ATOMS: atom_id res chain seq x y z
N MET A 1 -49.19 -28.77 12.32
CA MET A 1 -48.75 -27.36 12.29
C MET A 1 -47.74 -27.21 11.16
N ALA A 2 -48.20 -26.80 9.98
CA ALA A 2 -47.31 -26.60 8.82
C ALA A 2 -46.84 -25.14 8.81
N SER A 3 -45.53 -24.94 8.89
CA SER A 3 -44.88 -23.64 8.77
C SER A 3 -44.96 -23.15 7.33
N ASN A 4 -45.46 -21.92 7.14
CA ASN A 4 -45.63 -21.31 5.83
C ASN A 4 -44.28 -21.12 5.14
N PRO A 5 -44.13 -21.48 3.84
CA PRO A 5 -42.96 -21.10 3.08
C PRO A 5 -42.97 -19.59 2.89
N CYS A 6 -41.85 -18.95 3.26
CA CYS A 6 -41.61 -17.52 3.13
C CYS A 6 -41.78 -17.10 1.65
N ARG A 7 -42.96 -16.58 1.28
CA ARG A 7 -43.23 -16.01 -0.05
C ARG A 7 -42.52 -14.66 -0.16
N VAL A 8 -41.23 -14.68 -0.49
CA VAL A 8 -40.50 -13.46 -0.83
C VAL A 8 -40.99 -12.99 -2.20
N SER A 9 -41.59 -11.80 -2.27
CA SER A 9 -42.07 -11.23 -3.54
C SER A 9 -40.90 -11.05 -4.52
N LEU A 10 -41.09 -11.43 -5.79
CA LEU A 10 -40.11 -11.25 -6.87
C LEU A 10 -39.59 -9.80 -6.95
N ALA A 11 -40.44 -8.82 -6.65
CA ALA A 11 -40.04 -7.42 -6.58
C ALA A 11 -38.98 -7.14 -5.49
N ARG A 12 -39.04 -7.84 -4.35
CA ARG A 12 -38.04 -7.71 -3.28
C ARG A 12 -36.70 -8.33 -3.68
N ILE A 13 -36.73 -9.44 -4.42
CA ILE A 13 -35.52 -10.06 -4.96
C ILE A 13 -34.87 -9.13 -5.99
N LEU A 14 -35.67 -8.55 -6.90
CA LEU A 14 -35.21 -7.56 -7.88
C LEU A 14 -34.57 -6.32 -7.23
N VAL A 15 -35.19 -5.79 -6.17
CA VAL A 15 -34.63 -4.65 -5.42
C VAL A 15 -33.31 -5.02 -4.75
N LEU A 16 -33.20 -6.21 -4.14
CA LEU A 16 -31.96 -6.68 -3.54
C LEU A 16 -30.84 -6.88 -4.57
N LEU A 17 -31.16 -7.39 -5.76
CA LEU A 17 -30.20 -7.54 -6.85
C LEU A 17 -29.71 -6.19 -7.37
N LEU A 18 -30.61 -5.22 -7.57
CA LEU A 18 -30.26 -3.85 -7.97
C LEU A 18 -29.40 -3.13 -6.92
N LEU A 19 -29.71 -3.30 -5.63
CA LEU A 19 -28.89 -2.79 -4.55
C LEU A 19 -27.51 -3.47 -4.51
N CYS A 20 -27.45 -4.77 -4.78
CA CYS A 20 -26.18 -5.50 -4.83
C CYS A 20 -25.29 -5.00 -5.98
N GLU A 21 -25.85 -4.78 -7.17
CA GLU A 21 -25.10 -4.21 -8.31
C GLU A 21 -24.61 -2.79 -8.03
N LEU A 22 -25.44 -1.95 -7.38
CA LEU A 22 -25.01 -0.63 -6.95
C LEU A 22 -23.86 -0.70 -5.95
N CYS A 23 -23.92 -1.60 -4.95
CA CYS A 23 -22.86 -1.76 -3.96
C CYS A 23 -21.54 -2.30 -4.54
N LEU A 24 -21.62 -3.22 -5.51
CA LEU A 24 -20.43 -3.81 -6.15
C LEU A 24 -19.69 -2.82 -7.05
N GLY A 25 -20.39 -1.85 -7.65
CA GLY A 25 -19.77 -0.84 -8.51
C GLY A 25 -18.87 0.15 -7.79
N TRP A 26 -18.90 0.20 -6.46
CA TRP A 26 -18.19 1.21 -5.66
C TRP A 26 -16.84 0.70 -5.14
N VAL A 27 -16.56 -0.60 -5.25
CA VAL A 27 -15.27 -1.17 -4.82
C VAL A 27 -14.23 -0.90 -5.91
N THR A 28 -13.52 0.22 -5.78
CA THR A 28 -12.39 0.54 -6.65
C THR A 28 -11.10 -0.05 -6.07
N GLU A 29 -10.39 -0.87 -6.84
CA GLU A 29 -9.05 -1.33 -6.45
C GLU A 29 -8.10 -0.13 -6.43
N TYR A 30 -7.40 0.06 -5.30
CA TYR A 30 -6.37 1.08 -5.18
C TYR A 30 -5.18 0.74 -6.11
N LYS A 31 -4.89 1.66 -7.04
CA LYS A 31 -3.87 1.47 -8.08
C LYS A 31 -2.57 2.15 -7.70
N TYR A 32 -1.47 1.40 -7.79
CA TYR A 32 -0.11 1.89 -7.57
C TYR A 32 0.87 1.11 -8.44
N LYS A 33 2.06 1.67 -8.70
CA LYS A 33 3.10 0.98 -9.47
C LYS A 33 3.57 -0.27 -8.73
N ARG A 34 3.61 -1.42 -9.40
CA ARG A 34 3.92 -2.73 -8.81
C ARG A 34 5.32 -3.21 -9.21
N TYR A 35 6.15 -3.45 -8.20
CA TYR A 35 7.45 -4.10 -8.35
C TYR A 35 7.46 -5.42 -7.60
N THR A 36 8.14 -6.41 -8.18
CA THR A 36 8.29 -7.71 -7.53
C THR A 36 9.31 -7.62 -6.40
N TYR A 37 8.88 -7.92 -5.18
CA TYR A 37 9.76 -8.13 -4.03
C TYR A 37 9.94 -9.62 -3.74
N ARG A 38 11.18 -10.11 -3.78
CA ARG A 38 11.53 -11.48 -3.42
C ARG A 38 12.31 -11.48 -2.12
N LYS A 39 11.62 -11.71 -0.99
CA LYS A 39 12.19 -11.67 0.36
C LYS A 39 13.55 -12.38 0.49
N LYS A 40 13.72 -13.59 -0.05
CA LYS A 40 15.01 -14.31 0.04
C LYS A 40 16.19 -13.59 -0.62
N ARG A 41 15.93 -12.81 -1.68
CA ARG A 41 16.96 -12.12 -2.48
C ARG A 41 17.13 -10.65 -2.06
N ASP A 42 16.02 -9.98 -1.78
CA ASP A 42 15.93 -8.53 -1.74
C ASP A 42 15.96 -7.95 -0.31
N ASP A 43 15.63 -8.76 0.71
CA ASP A 43 15.44 -8.31 2.10
C ASP A 43 16.74 -7.75 2.71
N LYS A 44 17.89 -8.33 2.37
CA LYS A 44 19.19 -7.85 2.85
C LYS A 44 19.45 -6.41 2.38
N ARG A 45 19.25 -6.12 1.09
CA ARG A 45 19.46 -4.78 0.52
C ARG A 45 18.53 -3.76 1.18
N TYR A 46 17.25 -4.09 1.35
CA TYR A 46 16.29 -3.23 2.03
C TYR A 46 16.69 -2.94 3.49
N LYS A 47 17.01 -3.98 4.27
CA LYS A 47 17.39 -3.82 5.69
C LYS A 47 18.64 -2.98 5.85
N THR A 48 19.68 -3.23 5.04
CA THR A 48 20.92 -2.46 5.09
C THR A 48 20.69 -1.00 4.70
N ALA A 49 19.91 -0.72 3.65
CA ALA A 49 19.59 0.64 3.25
C ALA A 49 18.78 1.38 4.33
N ARG A 50 17.80 0.70 4.92
CA ARG A 50 16.98 1.26 6.01
C ARG A 50 17.83 1.58 7.24
N GLN A 51 18.63 0.63 7.70
CA GLN A 51 19.50 0.82 8.87
C GLN A 51 20.50 1.99 8.66
N ARG A 52 21.05 2.10 7.45
CA ARG A 52 21.93 3.23 7.08
C ARG A 52 21.20 4.57 7.23
N CYS A 53 19.94 4.67 6.81
CA CYS A 53 19.16 5.90 6.96
C CYS A 53 18.73 6.15 8.41
N GLU A 54 18.33 5.11 9.15
CA GLU A 54 17.92 5.24 10.55
C GLU A 54 19.07 5.70 11.47
N VAL A 55 20.30 5.30 11.16
CA VAL A 55 21.48 5.64 11.98
C VAL A 55 22.27 6.83 11.40
N GLY A 56 22.39 6.91 10.08
CA GLY A 56 23.30 7.83 9.41
C GLY A 56 22.70 9.17 8.98
N ASP A 57 21.37 9.27 8.86
CA ASP A 57 20.73 10.51 8.44
C ASP A 57 20.22 11.30 9.64
N SER A 58 20.92 12.38 9.99
CA SER A 58 20.53 13.27 11.08
C SER A 58 19.22 14.01 10.80
N GLN A 59 18.78 14.10 9.53
CA GLN A 59 17.56 14.81 9.17
C GLN A 59 16.30 14.05 9.57
N CYS A 60 16.38 12.72 9.68
CA CYS A 60 15.26 11.91 10.15
C CYS A 60 15.19 11.83 11.68
N GLN A 61 16.23 12.29 12.40
CA GLN A 61 16.24 12.27 13.86
C GLN A 61 15.20 13.24 14.44
N GLY A 62 14.45 12.78 15.44
CA GLY A 62 13.40 13.58 16.09
C GLY A 62 12.05 13.59 15.36
N LEU A 63 11.96 13.02 14.15
CA LEU A 63 10.69 12.73 13.51
C LEU A 63 10.05 11.46 14.11
N TRP A 64 8.73 11.38 14.05
CA TRP A 64 7.97 10.21 14.50
C TRP A 64 6.87 9.83 13.50
N GLY A 65 6.24 8.67 13.72
CA GLY A 65 5.06 8.24 12.96
C GLY A 65 5.28 8.20 11.45
N VAL A 66 4.30 8.77 10.72
CA VAL A 66 4.34 8.81 9.26
C VAL A 66 5.48 9.68 8.72
N ASP A 67 5.83 10.78 9.39
CA ASP A 67 6.88 11.71 8.94
C ASP A 67 8.26 11.05 8.99
N HIS A 68 8.56 10.33 10.08
CA HIS A 68 9.77 9.51 10.16
C HIS A 68 9.80 8.46 9.04
N THR A 69 8.66 7.82 8.77
CA THR A 69 8.54 6.82 7.71
C THR A 69 8.79 7.41 6.32
N LYS A 70 8.23 8.60 6.03
CA LYS A 70 8.48 9.34 4.78
C LYS A 70 9.95 9.70 4.63
N CYS A 71 10.56 10.26 5.69
CA CYS A 71 11.98 10.64 5.69
C CYS A 71 12.90 9.46 5.39
N ILE A 72 12.76 8.35 6.12
CA ILE A 72 13.59 7.16 5.92
C ILE A 72 13.46 6.61 4.50
N ARG A 73 12.26 6.62 3.91
CA ARG A 73 12.07 6.10 2.56
C ARG A 73 12.65 7.01 1.49
N ARG A 74 12.54 8.34 1.65
CA ARG A 74 13.22 9.31 0.78
C ARG A 74 14.73 9.15 0.88
N CYS A 75 15.30 9.01 2.08
CA CYS A 75 16.73 8.72 2.27
C CYS A 75 17.15 7.38 1.61
N MET A 76 16.30 6.35 1.68
CA MET A 76 16.60 5.05 1.08
C MET A 76 16.65 5.11 -0.45
N SER A 77 15.74 5.86 -1.07
CA SER A 77 15.76 6.24 -2.49
C SER A 77 14.63 7.21 -2.76
N GLU A 78 14.97 8.44 -3.14
CA GLU A 78 14.00 9.45 -3.53
C GLU A 78 13.22 9.05 -4.79
N VAL A 79 13.89 8.40 -5.74
CA VAL A 79 13.27 7.84 -6.95
C VAL A 79 12.15 6.87 -6.59
N CYS A 80 12.45 5.84 -5.79
CA CYS A 80 11.42 4.86 -5.40
C CYS A 80 10.34 5.44 -4.50
N TYR A 81 10.66 6.45 -3.69
CA TYR A 81 9.64 7.14 -2.90
C TYR A 81 8.66 7.85 -3.83
N ASN A 82 9.16 8.66 -4.76
CA ASN A 82 8.32 9.40 -5.70
C ASN A 82 7.54 8.47 -6.64
N GLU A 83 8.15 7.37 -7.06
CA GLU A 83 7.51 6.35 -7.92
C GLU A 83 6.27 5.71 -7.27
N ILE A 84 6.25 5.59 -5.94
CA ILE A 84 5.22 4.84 -5.19
C ILE A 84 4.26 5.75 -4.42
N TYR A 85 4.74 6.89 -3.91
CA TYR A 85 4.03 7.72 -2.93
C TYR A 85 3.82 9.18 -3.37
N LYS A 86 4.33 9.63 -4.52
CA LYS A 86 4.23 11.05 -4.93
C LYS A 86 2.79 11.53 -5.11
N ASP A 87 1.96 10.71 -5.74
CA ASP A 87 0.60 11.11 -6.11
C ASP A 87 -0.38 10.96 -4.94
N ASP A 88 -0.02 10.15 -3.94
CA ASP A 88 -0.84 9.83 -2.77
C ASP A 88 0.11 9.50 -1.61
N GLU A 89 0.40 10.47 -0.76
CA GLU A 89 1.34 10.26 0.34
C GLU A 89 0.73 9.42 1.46
N LEU A 90 1.58 8.78 2.28
CA LEU A 90 1.08 8.08 3.46
C LEU A 90 0.47 9.05 4.47
N GLU A 91 -0.67 8.65 5.03
CA GLU A 91 -1.35 9.36 6.12
C GLU A 91 -1.18 8.63 7.47
N GLU A 92 -1.36 9.38 8.57
CA GLU A 92 -1.27 8.81 9.92
C GLU A 92 -2.43 7.83 10.16
N GLY A 93 -2.12 6.60 10.60
CA GLY A 93 -3.11 5.53 10.77
C GLY A 93 -3.43 4.73 9.50
N GLU A 94 -2.88 5.10 8.34
CA GLU A 94 -3.04 4.34 7.09
C GLU A 94 -2.25 3.01 7.14
N ILE A 95 -2.84 1.94 6.59
CA ILE A 95 -2.13 0.69 6.34
C ILE A 95 -1.42 0.77 4.99
N ASP A 96 -0.09 0.80 5.01
CA ASP A 96 0.72 0.84 3.79
C ASP A 96 0.76 -0.51 3.05
N VAL A 97 -0.17 -0.71 2.12
CA VAL A 97 -0.20 -1.87 1.22
C VAL A 97 0.89 -1.85 0.14
N ARG A 98 1.56 -0.70 -0.06
CA ARG A 98 2.51 -0.46 -1.15
C ARG A 98 3.96 -0.81 -0.77
N LEU A 99 4.25 -1.03 0.52
CA LEU A 99 5.60 -1.26 1.04
C LEU A 99 6.38 -2.36 0.30
N ASN A 100 5.73 -3.47 -0.08
CA ASN A 100 6.42 -4.53 -0.82
C ASN A 100 6.83 -4.07 -2.22
N SER A 101 6.02 -3.22 -2.86
CA SER A 101 6.39 -2.61 -4.13
C SER A 101 7.58 -1.67 -3.98
N PHE A 102 7.59 -0.83 -2.94
CA PHE A 102 8.75 0.01 -2.63
C PHE A 102 10.05 -0.80 -2.45
N LYS A 103 10.00 -1.92 -1.71
CA LYS A 103 11.13 -2.86 -1.58
C LYS A 103 11.58 -3.46 -2.93
N GLY A 104 10.62 -3.78 -3.78
CA GLY A 104 10.86 -4.29 -5.12
C GLY A 104 11.53 -3.24 -6.03
N CYS A 105 11.09 -1.99 -5.97
CA CYS A 105 11.70 -0.86 -6.69
C CYS A 105 13.17 -0.71 -6.27
N LEU A 106 13.43 -0.64 -4.96
CA LEU A 106 14.77 -0.50 -4.42
C LEU A 106 15.73 -1.60 -4.89
N SER A 107 15.22 -2.80 -5.16
CA SER A 107 16.04 -3.92 -5.61
C SER A 107 16.34 -3.91 -7.11
N GLN A 108 15.57 -3.16 -7.90
CA GLN A 108 15.67 -3.07 -9.35
C GLN A 108 16.38 -1.79 -9.83
N VAL A 109 16.33 -0.71 -9.05
CA VAL A 109 17.11 0.51 -9.35
C VAL A 109 18.60 0.21 -9.21
N LYS A 110 19.38 0.56 -10.24
CA LYS A 110 20.84 0.41 -10.29
C LYS A 110 21.50 1.50 -9.43
N MET A 111 22.69 1.23 -8.91
CA MET A 111 23.39 2.18 -8.02
C MET A 111 23.90 3.46 -8.73
N GLU A 112 23.67 3.62 -10.02
CA GLU A 112 24.13 4.77 -10.82
C GLU A 112 23.26 6.03 -10.61
N ASP A 113 22.12 5.89 -9.92
CA ASP A 113 21.16 6.99 -9.63
C ASP A 113 21.19 7.43 -8.15
N PHE A 114 22.25 7.11 -7.40
CA PHE A 114 22.44 7.49 -5.98
C PHE A 114 23.60 8.45 -5.79
#